data_AF-A0A967WUC9-F1
#
_entry.id   AF-A0A967WUC9-F1
#
_cell.length_a   1.000
_cell.length_b   1.000
_cell.length_c   1.000
_cell.angle_alpha   90.00
_cell.angle_beta   90.00
_cell.angle_gamma   90.00
#
_symmetry.space_group_name_H-M   'P 1'
#
loop_
_entity.id
_entity.type
_entity.pdbx_description
1 polymer ?
#
loop_
_entity_poly.entity_id
_entity_poly.type
_entity_poly.pdbx_seq_one_letter_code
_entity_poly.pdbx_strand_id
1 'polypeptide(L)'
;MLGSKLDIAVDRIVEQVMWIVYAHLGLISVAIPIIFIIRGGLVDTVRSFSLVWGETSFGMMQTKWGRRLVASNFMRTVYGVAKVIAFCTLALALGLRELWAGTPREDWAQALWIFAVVCSWIATAICLIRGVPVLLEAPSLLRDLDDKVEEQAS
;
A
#
# COMPACT_ATOMS: atom_id res chain seq x y z
N MET A 1 -9.92 -20.03 -10.62
CA MET A 1 -10.19 -18.67 -10.09
C MET A 1 -9.73 -18.49 -8.63
N LEU A 2 -9.90 -19.48 -7.74
CA LEU A 2 -9.45 -19.39 -6.34
C LEU A 2 -7.93 -19.18 -6.20
N GLY A 3 -7.13 -19.91 -6.98
CA GLY A 3 -5.66 -19.81 -6.93
C GLY A 3 -5.11 -18.39 -7.18
N SER A 4 -5.61 -17.68 -8.20
CA SER A 4 -5.14 -16.31 -8.49
C SER A 4 -5.55 -15.29 -7.43
N LYS A 5 -6.70 -15.46 -6.77
CA LYS A 5 -7.10 -14.60 -5.64
C LYS A 5 -6.24 -14.86 -4.41
N LEU A 6 -5.91 -16.13 -4.16
CA LEU A 6 -5.02 -16.53 -3.06
C LEU A 6 -3.61 -15.98 -3.27
N ASP A 7 -3.07 -16.08 -4.47
CA ASP A 7 -1.75 -15.55 -4.85
C ASP A 7 -1.64 -14.05 -4.56
N ILE A 8 -2.63 -13.26 -5.00
CA ILE A 8 -2.70 -11.82 -4.70
C ILE A 8 -2.80 -11.54 -3.19
N ALA A 9 -3.54 -12.35 -2.44
CA ALA A 9 -3.66 -12.19 -0.99
C ALA A 9 -2.33 -12.49 -0.28
N VAL A 10 -1.64 -13.56 -0.68
CA VAL A 10 -0.34 -13.95 -0.16
C VAL A 10 0.72 -12.90 -0.50
N ASP A 11 0.75 -12.41 -1.73
CA ASP A 11 1.65 -11.31 -2.16
C ASP A 11 1.49 -10.09 -1.24
N ARG A 12 0.24 -9.75 -0.90
CA ARG A 12 -0.05 -8.63 -0.02
C ARG A 12 0.39 -8.90 1.42
N ILE A 13 0.19 -10.11 1.92
CA ILE A 13 0.64 -10.50 3.27
C ILE A 13 2.16 -10.41 3.34
N VAL A 14 2.88 -10.96 2.35
CA VAL A 14 4.34 -10.91 2.28
C VAL A 14 4.83 -9.47 2.26
N GLU A 15 4.21 -8.61 1.46
CA GLU A 15 4.53 -7.17 1.44
C GLU A 15 4.39 -6.52 2.82
N GLN A 16 3.30 -6.78 3.54
CA GLN A 16 3.10 -6.21 4.88
C GLN A 16 4.11 -6.74 5.89
N VAL A 17 4.35 -8.04 5.88
CA VAL A 17 5.33 -8.68 6.76
C VAL A 17 6.73 -8.10 6.51
N MET A 18 7.12 -7.89 5.26
CA MET A 18 8.42 -7.27 4.95
C MET A 18 8.54 -5.85 5.53
N TRP A 19 7.54 -4.99 5.36
CA TRP A 19 7.56 -3.65 5.97
C TRP A 19 7.66 -3.69 7.50
N ILE A 20 6.92 -4.60 8.13
CA ILE A 20 6.95 -4.78 9.59
C ILE A 20 8.32 -5.25 10.05
N VAL A 21 8.89 -6.26 9.39
CA VAL A 21 10.21 -6.81 9.74
C VAL A 21 11.30 -5.75 9.55
N TYR A 22 11.29 -4.98 8.47
CA TYR A 22 12.26 -3.91 8.29
C TYR A 22 12.15 -2.79 9.32
N ALA A 23 10.92 -2.46 9.77
CA ALA A 23 10.73 -1.54 10.87
C ALA A 23 11.23 -2.12 12.20
N HIS A 24 10.99 -3.41 12.47
CA HIS A 24 11.47 -4.10 13.66
C HIS A 24 13.00 -4.15 13.73
N LEU A 25 13.66 -4.36 12.58
CA LEU A 25 15.12 -4.30 12.46
C LEU A 25 15.70 -2.88 12.53
N GLY A 26 14.86 -1.85 12.71
CA GLY A 26 15.29 -0.46 12.80
C GLY A 26 15.78 0.13 11.47
N LEU A 27 15.51 -0.53 10.34
CA LEU A 27 15.93 -0.05 9.02
C LEU A 27 15.05 1.09 8.51
N ILE A 28 13.79 1.13 8.91
CA ILE A 28 12.81 2.15 8.51
C ILE A 28 11.92 2.55 9.70
N SER A 29 11.22 3.67 9.56
CA SER A 29 10.23 4.11 10.56
C SER A 29 9.02 3.17 10.60
N VAL A 30 8.54 2.88 11.83
CA VAL A 30 7.30 2.13 12.07
C VAL A 30 6.06 2.80 11.45
N ALA A 31 6.13 4.10 11.14
CA ALA A 31 5.07 4.80 10.43
C ALA A 31 4.76 4.16 9.06
N ILE A 32 5.77 3.64 8.36
CA ILE A 32 5.61 3.04 7.02
C ILE A 32 4.67 1.82 7.05
N PRO A 33 4.97 0.73 7.81
CA PRO A 33 4.06 -0.42 7.87
C PRO A 33 2.68 -0.07 8.40
N ILE A 34 2.58 0.84 9.39
CA ILE A 34 1.29 1.29 9.92
C ILE A 34 0.43 1.93 8.80
N ILE A 35 1.02 2.81 7.99
CA ILE A 35 0.33 3.44 6.87
C ILE A 35 -0.16 2.39 5.86
N PHE A 36 0.68 1.41 5.51
CA PHE A 36 0.30 0.36 4.56
C PHE A 36 -0.83 -0.53 5.09
N ILE A 37 -0.82 -0.85 6.39
CA ILE A 37 -1.90 -1.63 7.04
C ILE A 37 -3.20 -0.85 7.05
N ILE A 38 -3.19 0.39 7.55
CA ILE A 38 -4.39 1.24 7.66
C ILE A 38 -4.98 1.49 6.28
N ARG A 39 -4.16 1.94 5.32
CA ARG A 39 -4.62 2.19 3.95
C ARG A 39 -5.18 0.92 3.34
N GLY A 40 -4.50 -0.21 3.55
CA GLY A 40 -4.92 -1.48 2.99
C GLY A 40 -6.28 -1.92 3.51
N GLY A 41 -6.43 -1.96 4.83
CA GLY A 41 -7.69 -2.30 5.48
C GLY A 41 -8.84 -1.40 5.04
N LEU A 42 -8.65 -0.07 5.10
CA LEU A 42 -9.71 0.87 4.71
C LEU A 42 -10.15 0.70 3.25
N VAL A 43 -9.20 0.62 2.32
CA VAL A 43 -9.53 0.47 0.88
C VAL A 43 -10.19 -0.87 0.60
N ASP A 44 -9.74 -1.94 1.24
CA ASP A 44 -10.30 -3.28 1.01
C ASP A 44 -11.68 -3.43 1.66
N THR A 45 -11.92 -2.81 2.82
CA THR A 45 -13.25 -2.72 3.45
C THR A 45 -14.25 -1.98 2.57
N VAL A 46 -13.88 -0.80 2.04
CA VAL A 46 -14.73 -0.04 1.11
C VAL A 46 -15.04 -0.86 -0.15
N ARG A 47 -14.05 -1.58 -0.68
CA ARG A 47 -14.24 -2.47 -1.85
C ARG A 47 -15.19 -3.63 -1.54
N SER A 48 -15.06 -4.27 -0.37
CA SER A 48 -15.90 -5.39 0.03
C SER A 48 -17.37 -4.99 0.15
N PHE A 49 -17.67 -3.78 0.66
CA PHE A 49 -19.06 -3.29 0.72
C PHE A 49 -19.68 -3.11 -0.66
N SER A 50 -18.93 -2.59 -1.63
CA SER A 50 -19.45 -2.42 -2.99
C SER A 50 -19.87 -3.75 -3.64
N LEU A 51 -19.15 -4.84 -3.33
CA LEU A 51 -19.45 -6.17 -3.88
C LEU A 51 -20.70 -6.83 -3.26
N VAL A 52 -20.99 -6.55 -1.99
CA VAL A 52 -22.14 -7.14 -1.26
C VAL A 52 -23.48 -6.60 -1.77
N TRP A 53 -23.52 -5.34 -2.21
CA TRP A 53 -24.76 -4.67 -2.64
C TRP A 53 -25.06 -4.78 -4.15
N GLY A 54 -24.36 -5.66 -4.88
CA GLY A 54 -24.63 -5.95 -6.30
C GLY A 54 -24.25 -4.85 -7.29
N GLU A 55 -23.78 -3.70 -6.80
CA GLU A 55 -23.17 -2.64 -7.62
C GLU A 55 -21.74 -3.05 -8.02
N THR A 56 -21.35 -2.75 -9.27
CA THR A 56 -19.94 -2.96 -9.63
C THR A 56 -19.06 -2.10 -8.73
N SER A 57 -17.89 -2.58 -8.29
CA SER A 57 -16.99 -1.88 -7.37
C SER A 57 -16.54 -0.47 -7.81
N PHE A 58 -16.89 -0.06 -9.04
CA PHE A 58 -16.68 1.25 -9.65
C PHE A 58 -17.98 1.98 -10.07
N GLY A 59 -19.16 1.38 -9.87
CA GLY A 59 -20.49 1.90 -10.24
C GLY A 59 -20.98 3.01 -9.30
N MET A 60 -20.72 2.90 -8.00
CA MET A 60 -20.98 3.96 -7.00
C MET A 60 -19.98 5.12 -7.02
N MET A 61 -18.95 5.06 -7.87
CA MET A 61 -17.92 6.10 -7.95
C MET A 61 -18.46 7.29 -8.79
N GLN A 62 -19.11 8.27 -8.16
CA GLN A 62 -19.73 9.40 -8.87
C GLN A 62 -18.71 10.35 -9.55
N THR A 63 -17.45 10.38 -9.11
CA THR A 63 -16.46 11.35 -9.58
C THR A 63 -15.51 10.79 -10.65
N LYS A 64 -15.55 11.39 -11.86
CA LYS A 64 -14.69 11.07 -13.03
C LYS A 64 -13.18 11.10 -12.74
N TRP A 65 -12.75 11.77 -11.67
CA TRP A 65 -11.36 11.88 -11.24
C TRP A 65 -10.83 10.62 -10.54
N GLY A 66 -11.64 9.93 -9.72
CA GLY A 66 -11.25 8.68 -9.05
C GLY A 66 -10.98 7.54 -10.02
N ARG A 67 -11.80 7.42 -11.07
CA ARG A 67 -11.63 6.44 -12.16
C ARG A 67 -10.36 6.72 -12.99
N ARG A 68 -10.02 7.99 -13.24
CA ARG A 68 -8.86 8.37 -14.08
C ARG A 68 -7.51 8.27 -13.35
N LEU A 69 -7.49 8.44 -12.02
CA LEU A 69 -6.28 8.27 -11.21
C LEU A 69 -5.98 6.77 -10.96
N VAL A 70 -7.01 5.94 -10.79
CA VAL A 70 -6.86 4.49 -10.55
C VAL A 70 -6.63 3.67 -11.83
N ALA A 71 -7.16 4.11 -12.98
CA ALA A 71 -7.03 3.41 -14.27
C ALA A 71 -5.65 3.56 -14.95
N SER A 72 -4.76 4.41 -14.42
CA SER A 72 -3.39 4.55 -14.93
C SER A 72 -2.56 3.31 -14.57
N ASN A 73 -2.39 2.42 -15.54
CA ASN A 73 -1.44 1.29 -15.45
C ASN A 73 -0.02 1.78 -15.12
N PHE A 74 0.36 2.97 -15.58
CA PHE A 74 1.65 3.58 -15.31
C PHE A 74 1.90 3.78 -13.81
N MET A 75 0.93 4.34 -13.07
CA MET A 75 1.05 4.49 -11.62
C MET A 75 1.12 3.16 -10.87
N ARG A 76 0.57 2.07 -11.45
CA ARG A 76 0.62 0.74 -10.84
C ARG A 76 2.02 0.14 -10.99
N THR A 77 2.60 0.26 -12.17
CA THR A 77 3.97 -0.18 -12.45
C THR A 77 4.98 0.62 -11.63
N VAL A 78 4.87 1.96 -11.62
CA VAL A 78 5.79 2.83 -10.86
C VAL A 78 5.75 2.52 -9.36
N TYR A 79 4.55 2.32 -8.80
CA TYR A 79 4.39 1.90 -7.40
C TYR A 79 5.04 0.54 -7.12
N GLY A 80 4.80 -0.45 -7.98
CA GLY A 80 5.40 -1.78 -7.86
C GLY A 80 6.93 -1.72 -7.90
N VAL A 81 7.49 -1.01 -8.89
CA VAL A 81 8.94 -0.83 -9.05
C VAL A 81 9.54 -0.10 -7.85
N ALA A 82 8.90 0.95 -7.35
CA ALA A 82 9.39 1.69 -6.17
C ALA A 82 9.49 0.79 -4.94
N LYS A 83 8.52 -0.10 -4.71
CA LYS A 83 8.57 -1.08 -3.61
C LYS A 83 9.67 -2.11 -3.80
N VAL A 84 9.80 -2.67 -5.00
CA VAL A 84 10.86 -3.65 -5.29
C VAL A 84 12.23 -3.03 -5.03
N ILE A 85 12.46 -1.80 -5.51
CA ILE A 85 13.70 -1.06 -5.24
C ILE A 85 13.89 -0.88 -3.73
N ALA A 86 12.87 -0.42 -3.00
CA ALA A 86 12.95 -0.23 -1.56
C ALA A 86 13.30 -1.54 -0.82
N PHE A 87 12.62 -2.64 -1.13
CA PHE A 87 12.85 -3.93 -0.49
C PHE A 87 14.23 -4.52 -0.80
N CYS A 88 14.64 -4.53 -2.06
CA CYS A 88 15.95 -5.03 -2.44
C CYS A 88 17.07 -4.19 -1.82
N THR A 89 16.93 -2.87 -1.81
CA THR A 89 17.94 -1.97 -1.23
C THR A 89 17.97 -2.04 0.30
N LEU A 90 16.83 -2.21 0.98
CA LEU A 90 16.79 -2.44 2.43
C LEU A 90 17.47 -3.76 2.82
N ALA A 91 17.17 -4.85 2.10
CA ALA A 91 17.81 -6.14 2.32
C ALA A 91 19.33 -6.07 2.08
N LEU A 92 19.74 -5.42 0.99
CA LEU A 92 21.15 -5.22 0.67
C LEU A 92 21.85 -4.35 1.73
N ALA A 93 21.23 -3.25 2.14
CA ALA A 93 21.77 -2.35 3.16
C ALA A 93 21.94 -3.07 4.50
N LEU A 94 20.99 -3.92 4.90
CA LEU A 94 21.12 -4.75 6.10
C LEU A 94 22.35 -5.66 6.02
N GLY A 95 22.48 -6.43 4.93
CA GLY A 95 23.62 -7.34 4.76
C GLY A 95 24.97 -6.63 4.69
N LEU A 96 25.05 -5.49 4.00
CA LEU A 96 26.29 -4.73 3.84
C LEU A 96 26.69 -3.98 5.12
N ARG A 97 25.74 -3.49 5.91
CA ARG A 97 26.05 -2.85 7.21
C ARG A 97 26.69 -3.84 8.16
N GLU A 98 26.18 -5.07 8.22
CA GLU A 98 26.77 -6.14 9.03
C GLU A 98 28.15 -6.57 8.49
N LEU A 99 28.29 -6.71 7.17
CA LEU A 99 29.55 -7.18 6.56
C LEU A 99 30.68 -6.14 6.60
N TRP A 100 30.37 -4.85 6.50
CA TRP A 100 31.35 -3.77 6.41
C TRP A 100 31.53 -2.96 7.69
N ALA A 101 30.92 -3.39 8.80
CA ALA A 101 31.09 -2.76 10.11
C ALA A 101 32.59 -2.66 10.48
N GLY A 102 33.07 -1.44 10.79
CA GLY A 102 34.46 -1.21 11.15
C GLY A 102 35.46 -1.26 9.99
N THR A 103 34.98 -1.26 8.74
CA THR A 103 35.82 -1.15 7.53
C THR A 103 35.68 0.24 6.90
N PRO A 104 36.65 0.69 6.08
CA PRO A 104 36.54 1.98 5.37
C PRO A 104 35.36 2.09 4.38
N ARG A 105 34.58 1.01 4.18
CA ARG A 105 33.42 0.96 3.29
C ARG A 105 32.09 1.17 4.02
N GLU A 106 32.13 1.42 5.33
CA GLU A 106 30.94 1.67 6.14
C GLU A 106 30.09 2.84 5.61
N ASP A 107 30.75 3.90 5.13
CA ASP A 107 30.08 5.07 4.52
C ASP A 107 29.21 4.68 3.31
N TRP A 108 29.66 3.72 2.50
CA TRP A 108 28.87 3.23 1.35
C TRP A 108 27.64 2.44 1.79
N ALA A 109 27.77 1.62 2.85
CA ALA A 109 26.64 0.90 3.42
C ALA A 109 25.62 1.88 4.03
N GLN A 110 26.08 2.96 4.67
CA GLN A 110 25.22 4.01 5.20
C GLN A 110 24.51 4.79 4.08
N ALA A 111 25.21 5.15 3.00
CA ALA A 111 24.60 5.82 1.84
C ALA A 111 23.52 4.96 1.18
N LEU A 112 23.78 3.66 1.01
CA LEU A 112 22.78 2.70 0.50
C LEU A 112 21.57 2.59 1.41
N TRP A 113 21.77 2.56 2.73
CA TRP A 113 20.67 2.55 3.68
C TRP A 113 19.81 3.82 3.59
N ILE A 114 20.42 5.01 3.53
CA ILE A 114 19.69 6.27 3.37
C ILE A 114 18.88 6.26 2.08
N PHE A 115 19.47 5.81 0.97
CA PHE A 115 18.77 5.65 -0.29
C PHE A 115 17.55 4.72 -0.15
N ALA A 116 17.72 3.58 0.52
CA ALA A 116 16.63 2.63 0.76
C ALA A 116 15.48 3.24 1.58
N VAL A 117 15.81 4.04 2.61
CA VAL A 117 14.83 4.79 3.40
C VAL A 117 14.06 5.80 2.55
N VAL A 118 14.75 6.56 1.70
CA VAL A 118 14.12 7.51 0.78
C VAL A 118 13.17 6.79 -0.20
N CYS A 119 13.61 5.69 -0.80
CA CYS A 119 12.75 4.86 -1.66
C CYS A 119 11.52 4.33 -0.92
N SER A 120 11.66 3.95 0.34
CA SER A 120 10.55 3.48 1.19
C SER A 120 9.51 4.58 1.44
N TRP A 121 9.96 5.81 1.71
CA TRP A 121 9.06 6.95 1.84
C TRP A 121 8.39 7.34 0.53
N ILE A 122 9.10 7.25 -0.61
CA ILE A 122 8.50 7.46 -1.94
C ILE A 122 7.40 6.43 -2.18
N ALA A 123 7.66 5.14 -1.92
CA ALA A 123 6.65 4.10 -2.03
C ALA A 123 5.43 4.36 -1.12
N THR A 124 5.68 4.86 0.10
CA THR A 124 4.63 5.25 1.05
C THR A 124 3.81 6.45 0.56
N ALA A 125 4.44 7.47 -0.02
CA ALA A 125 3.75 8.61 -0.60
C ALA A 125 2.85 8.19 -1.77
N ILE A 126 3.35 7.33 -2.68
CA ILE A 126 2.56 6.79 -3.79
C ILE A 126 1.41 5.92 -3.26
N CYS A 127 1.64 5.14 -2.20
CA CYS A 127 0.63 4.34 -1.50
C CYS A 127 -0.52 5.23 -1.00
N LEU A 128 -0.21 6.36 -0.38
CA LEU A 128 -1.18 7.35 0.09
C LEU A 128 -1.93 8.02 -1.06
N ILE A 129 -1.22 8.56 -2.06
CA ILE A 129 -1.83 9.24 -3.22
C ILE A 129 -2.86 8.34 -3.91
N ARG A 130 -2.61 7.02 -3.96
CA ARG A 130 -3.55 6.05 -4.53
C ARG A 130 -4.71 5.68 -3.61
N GLY A 131 -4.54 5.80 -2.29
CA GLY A 131 -5.57 5.50 -1.29
C GLY A 131 -6.52 6.67 -1.04
N VAL A 132 -6.04 7.90 -1.15
CA VAL A 132 -6.81 9.13 -0.89
C VAL A 132 -8.15 9.19 -1.64
N PRO A 133 -8.24 8.90 -2.96
CA PRO A 133 -9.52 8.98 -3.66
C PRO A 133 -10.60 8.07 -3.06
N VAL A 134 -10.20 6.88 -2.59
CA VAL A 134 -11.13 5.91 -1.98
C VAL A 134 -11.62 6.41 -0.62
N LEU A 135 -10.75 7.04 0.16
CA LEU A 135 -11.09 7.57 1.48
C LEU A 135 -11.99 8.81 1.39
N LEU A 136 -11.76 9.68 0.39
CA LEU A 136 -12.57 10.87 0.17
C LEU A 136 -14.02 10.54 -0.22
N GLU A 137 -14.22 9.44 -0.94
CA GLU A 137 -15.55 8.99 -1.38
C GLU A 137 -16.25 8.08 -0.36
N ALA A 138 -15.55 7.64 0.69
CA ALA A 138 -16.12 6.75 1.71
C ALA A 138 -17.34 7.35 2.46
N PRO A 139 -17.35 8.63 2.90
CA PRO A 139 -18.49 9.20 3.61
C PRO A 139 -19.77 9.30 2.77
N SER A 140 -19.65 9.63 1.48
CA SER A 140 -20.80 9.61 0.56
C SER A 140 -21.32 8.19 0.34
N LEU A 141 -20.41 7.22 0.20
CA LEU A 141 -20.79 5.81 0.02
C LEU A 141 -21.53 5.24 1.23
N LEU A 142 -21.13 5.64 2.45
CA LEU A 142 -21.76 5.20 3.69
C LEU A 142 -23.17 5.78 3.84
N ARG A 143 -23.38 7.05 3.49
CA ARG A 143 -24.70 7.67 3.49
C ARG A 143 -25.68 7.00 2.52
N ASP A 144 -25.24 6.78 1.29
CA ASP A 144 -26.06 6.08 0.29
C ASP A 144 -26.42 4.64 0.73
N LEU A 145 -25.60 4.05 1.62
CA LEU A 145 -25.84 2.73 2.20
C LEU A 145 -26.90 2.77 3.30
N ASP A 146 -26.79 3.75 4.22
CA ASP A 146 -27.74 3.94 5.30
C ASP A 146 -29.16 4.15 4.72
N ASP A 147 -29.29 4.97 3.68
CA ASP A 147 -30.55 5.23 2.98
C ASP A 147 -31.16 3.93 2.39
N LYS A 148 -30.35 3.05 1.80
CA LYS A 148 -30.80 1.77 1.23
C LYS A 148 -31.20 0.76 2.29
N VAL A 149 -30.51 0.75 3.43
CA VAL A 149 -30.84 -0.13 4.56
C VAL A 149 -32.18 0.31 5.17
N GLU A 150 -32.42 1.61 5.29
CA GLU A 150 -33.70 2.16 5.75
C GLU A 150 -34.85 1.79 4.79
N GLU A 151 -34.64 1.88 3.48
CA GLU A 151 -35.65 1.52 2.47
C GLU A 151 -35.99 0.03 2.43
N GLN A 152 -35.05 -0.86 2.76
CA GLN A 152 -35.32 -2.31 2.87
C GLN A 152 -35.97 -2.71 4.20
N ALA A 153 -35.87 -1.87 5.23
CA ALA A 153 -36.46 -2.12 6.54
C ALA A 153 -37.91 -1.62 6.67
N SER A 154 -38.38 -0.82 5.70
CA SER A 154 -39.76 -0.33 5.57
C SER A 154 -40.62 -1.20 4.66
#